data_AF-A0A1H7ZRK0-F1
#
_entry.id   AF-A0A1H7ZRK0-F1
#
_cell.length_a   1.000
_cell.length_b   1.000
_cell.length_c   1.000
_cell.angle_alpha   90.00
_cell.angle_beta   90.00
_cell.angle_gamma   90.00
#
_symmetry.space_group_name_H-M   'P 1'
#
loop_
_entity.id
_entity.type
_entity.pdbx_description
1 polymer ?
#
loop_
_entity_poly.entity_id
_entity_poly.type
_entity_poly.pdbx_seq_one_letter_code
_entity_poly.pdbx_strand_id
1 'polypeptide(L)'
;MKIDIMHIAKLARLKISEDEVAKFEGEMQDIIQMVEKIPELHDDYQDVDPSHPMELRKDEIRPSVKREELLSNAPLVQAGCVVVPKTVE
;
A
#
# COMPACT_ATOMS: atom_id res chain seq x y z
N MET A 1 2.97 -19.68 15.44
CA MET A 1 2.15 -19.24 14.30
C MET A 1 2.84 -19.71 13.03
N LYS A 2 2.13 -20.29 12.07
CA LYS A 2 2.71 -20.57 10.74
C LYS A 2 2.36 -19.39 9.83
N ILE A 3 3.36 -18.70 9.31
CA ILE A 3 3.16 -17.51 8.47
C ILE A 3 2.95 -17.99 7.03
N ASP A 4 1.79 -17.74 6.46
CA ASP A 4 1.52 -18.06 5.06
C ASP A 4 2.01 -16.91 4.16
N ILE A 5 3.26 -17.00 3.72
CA ILE A 5 3.88 -16.03 2.82
C ILE A 5 3.13 -15.92 1.49
N MET A 6 2.58 -17.04 0.97
CA MET A 6 1.85 -17.02 -0.30
C MET A 6 0.51 -16.28 -0.17
N HIS A 7 -0.16 -16.42 0.98
CA HIS A 7 -1.36 -15.65 1.28
C HIS A 7 -1.07 -14.15 1.35
N ILE A 8 -0.02 -13.74 2.06
CA ILE A 8 0.37 -12.33 2.21
C ILE A 8 0.80 -11.74 0.87
N ALA A 9 1.60 -12.48 0.09
CA ALA A 9 2.03 -12.06 -1.25
C ALA A 9 0.84 -11.81 -2.17
N LYS A 10 -0.18 -12.66 -2.10
CA LYS A 10 -1.43 -12.49 -2.87
C LYS A 10 -2.16 -11.20 -2.51
N LEU A 11 -2.26 -10.86 -1.22
CA LEU A 11 -2.88 -9.62 -0.76
C LEU A 11 -2.07 -8.39 -1.21
N ALA A 12 -0.75 -8.48 -1.17
CA ALA A 12 0.17 -7.40 -1.57
C ALA A 12 0.39 -7.30 -3.09
N ARG A 13 -0.23 -8.16 -3.91
CA ARG A 13 0.00 -8.28 -5.37
C ARG A 13 1.47 -8.52 -5.74
N LEU A 14 2.20 -9.24 -4.90
CA LEU A 14 3.58 -9.64 -5.15
C LEU A 14 3.63 -11.04 -5.75
N LYS A 15 4.48 -11.21 -6.77
CA LYS A 15 4.80 -12.52 -7.33
C LYS A 15 6.09 -13.02 -6.68
N ILE A 16 5.98 -14.08 -5.90
CA ILE A 16 7.11 -14.72 -5.20
C ILE A 16 7.32 -16.11 -5.79
N SER A 17 8.57 -16.52 -5.98
CA SER A 17 8.90 -17.87 -6.42
C SER A 17 8.90 -18.85 -5.23
N GLU A 18 8.59 -20.13 -5.47
CA GLU A 18 8.53 -21.14 -4.39
C GLU A 18 9.87 -21.30 -3.65
N ASP A 19 10.98 -21.12 -4.37
CA ASP A 19 12.35 -21.19 -3.80
C ASP A 19 12.62 -20.07 -2.79
N GLU A 20 11.96 -18.92 -2.94
CA GLU A 20 12.12 -17.76 -2.05
C GLU A 20 11.20 -17.80 -0.83
N VAL A 21 10.16 -18.64 -0.85
CA VAL A 21 9.14 -18.70 0.22
C VAL A 21 9.78 -19.06 1.56
N ALA A 22 10.64 -20.07 1.60
CA ALA A 22 11.30 -20.50 2.84
C ALA A 22 12.20 -19.42 3.43
N LYS A 23 12.88 -18.65 2.57
CA LYS A 23 13.71 -17.51 2.99
C LYS A 23 12.85 -16.40 3.60
N PHE A 24 11.78 -16.01 2.91
CA PHE A 24 10.89 -14.95 3.39
C PHE A 24 10.10 -15.35 4.63
N GLU A 25 9.78 -16.63 4.83
CA GLU A 25 9.16 -17.11 6.07
C GLU A 25 10.09 -16.87 7.26
N GLY A 26 11.38 -17.16 7.13
CA GLY A 26 12.39 -16.90 8.16
C GLY A 26 12.58 -15.40 8.42
N GLU A 27 12.78 -14.59 7.37
CA GLU A 27 12.97 -13.15 7.50
C GLU A 27 11.75 -12.46 8.14
N MET A 28 10.54 -12.88 7.78
CA MET A 28 9.30 -12.35 8.36
C MET A 28 9.16 -12.73 9.84
N GLN A 29 9.55 -13.94 10.21
CA GLN A 29 9.55 -14.39 11.60
C GLN A 29 10.54 -13.58 12.45
N ASP A 30 11.72 -13.24 11.90
CA ASP A 30 12.70 -12.40 12.57
C ASP A 30 12.21 -10.96 12.76
N ILE A 31 11.52 -10.40 11.75
CA ILE A 31 10.90 -9.07 11.85
C ILE A 31 9.84 -9.04 12.95
N ILE A 32 8.98 -10.06 13.02
CA ILE A 32 7.95 -10.12 14.08
C ILE A 32 8.60 -10.21 15.47
N GLN A 33 9.64 -11.03 15.63
CA GLN A 33 10.40 -11.10 16.89
C GLN A 33 11.07 -9.77 17.26
N MET A 34 11.49 -8.98 16.27
CA MET A 34 12.01 -7.64 16.51
C MET A 34 10.91 -6.70 17.00
N VAL A 35 9.72 -6.76 16.39
CA VAL A 35 8.56 -5.93 16.77
C VAL A 35 8.05 -6.28 18.17
N GLU A 36 8.10 -7.56 18.57
CA GLU A 36 7.75 -7.99 19.94
C GLU A 36 8.65 -7.40 21.03
N LYS A 37 9.87 -6.95 20.67
CA LYS A 37 10.79 -6.30 21.61
C LYS A 37 10.55 -4.80 21.74
N ILE A 38 9.60 -4.23 20.99
CA ILE A 38 9.23 -2.83 21.13
C ILE A 38 8.62 -2.68 22.54
N PRO A 39 9.16 -1.78 23.38
CA PRO A 39 8.64 -1.56 24.71
C PRO A 39 7.17 -1.15 24.64
N GLU A 40 6.37 -1.61 25.61
CA GLU A 40 5.00 -1.17 25.73
C GLU A 40 4.93 0.35 25.82
N LEU A 41 4.17 0.93 24.91
CA LEU A 41 3.87 2.34 24.91
C LEU A 41 2.78 2.57 25.96
N HIS A 42 3.10 3.30 27.02
CA HIS A 42 2.13 3.71 28.04
C HIS A 42 1.06 4.64 27.44
N ASP A 43 -0.15 4.61 28.02
CA ASP A 43 -1.46 5.12 27.56
C ASP A 43 -1.57 6.64 27.22
N ASP A 44 -0.50 7.31 26.82
CA ASP A 44 -0.49 8.74 26.52
C ASP A 44 -0.83 9.06 25.05
N TYR A 45 -1.34 8.08 24.30
CA TYR A 45 -1.79 8.26 22.92
C TYR A 45 -3.23 8.75 22.91
N GLN A 46 -3.42 10.03 22.61
CA GLN A 46 -4.74 10.53 22.25
C GLN A 46 -5.16 9.89 20.91
N ASP A 47 -6.28 9.19 20.90
CA ASP A 47 -6.86 8.53 19.70
C ASP A 47 -7.05 9.48 18.50
N VAL A 48 -7.10 10.80 18.77
CA VAL A 48 -7.19 11.86 17.79
C VAL A 48 -6.31 13.01 18.26
N ASP A 49 -5.36 13.43 17.41
CA ASP A 49 -4.54 14.61 17.68
C ASP A 49 -5.46 15.86 17.73
N PRO A 50 -5.61 16.52 18.90
CA PRO A 50 -6.47 17.69 19.05
C PRO A 50 -5.97 18.91 18.26
N SER A 51 -4.71 18.89 17.79
CA SER A 51 -4.15 19.92 16.91
C SER A 51 -4.52 19.71 15.43
N HIS A 52 -5.06 18.55 15.07
CA HIS A 52 -5.51 18.22 13.71
C HIS A 52 -7.00 17.89 13.67
N PRO A 53 -7.89 18.90 13.87
CA PRO A 53 -9.31 18.70 13.72
C PRO A 53 -9.66 18.30 12.28
N MET A 54 -10.82 17.65 12.09
CA MET A 54 -11.34 17.32 10.77
C MET A 54 -11.64 18.60 9.98
N GLU A 55 -10.80 18.92 8.99
CA GLU A 55 -11.01 20.05 8.09
C GLU A 55 -11.74 19.62 6.82
N LEU A 56 -12.87 20.25 6.55
CA LEU A 56 -13.60 20.06 5.30
C LEU A 56 -12.99 20.94 4.20
N ARG A 57 -12.69 20.31 3.06
CA ARG A 57 -12.32 21.05 1.85
C ARG A 57 -13.54 21.83 1.34
N LYS A 58 -13.37 23.12 1.04
CA LYS A 58 -14.39 23.93 0.36
C LYS A 58 -14.72 23.37 -1.03
N ASP A 59 -16.00 23.43 -1.40
CA ASP A 59 -16.47 23.00 -2.72
C ASP A 59 -16.28 24.11 -3.76
N GLU A 60 -15.04 24.26 -4.23
CA GLU A 60 -14.64 25.25 -5.21
C GLU A 60 -14.04 24.57 -6.45
N ILE A 61 -14.36 25.11 -7.63
CA ILE A 61 -13.81 24.63 -8.91
C ILE A 61 -12.33 25.01 -8.97
N ARG A 62 -11.48 24.03 -9.27
CA ARG A 62 -10.05 24.22 -9.52
C ARG A 62 -9.69 23.67 -10.91
N PRO A 63 -8.75 24.31 -11.63
CA PRO A 63 -8.31 23.78 -12.92
C PRO A 63 -7.69 22.39 -12.74
N SER A 64 -8.13 21.43 -13.55
CA SER A 64 -7.50 20.11 -13.61
C SER A 64 -6.14 20.18 -14.31
N VAL A 65 -5.26 19.23 -14.01
CA VAL A 65 -3.97 19.07 -14.69
C VAL A 65 -4.20 18.75 -16.17
N LYS A 66 -3.31 19.21 -17.06
CA LYS A 66 -3.42 18.93 -18.49
C LYS A 66 -3.33 17.42 -18.73
N ARG A 67 -4.17 16.92 -19.64
CA ARG A 67 -4.25 15.49 -19.97
C ARG A 67 -2.91 14.92 -20.45
N GLU A 68 -2.14 15.71 -21.21
CA GLU A 68 -0.81 15.33 -21.71
C GLU A 68 0.18 15.10 -20.57
N GLU A 69 0.19 16.01 -19.58
CA GLU A 69 1.05 15.91 -18.41
C GLU A 69 0.67 14.71 -17.53
N LEU A 70 -0.63 14.47 -17.33
CA LEU A 70 -1.14 13.33 -16.56
C LEU A 70 -0.76 11.98 -17.17
N LEU A 71 -0.76 11.88 -18.50
CA LEU A 71 -0.53 10.62 -19.22
C LEU A 71 0.96 10.38 -19.54
N SER A 72 1.83 11.33 -19.23
CA SER A 72 3.28 11.25 -19.55
C SER A 72 3.99 10.03 -18.95
N ASN A 73 3.54 9.56 -17.79
CA ASN A 73 4.11 8.41 -17.08
C ASN A 73 3.34 7.10 -17.32
N ALA A 74 2.27 7.10 -18.11
CA ALA A 74 1.47 5.91 -18.33
C ALA A 74 2.22 4.93 -19.25
N PRO A 75 2.30 3.63 -18.90
CA PRO A 75 3.01 2.63 -19.71
C PRO A 75 2.49 2.49 -21.14
N LEU A 76 1.17 2.62 -21.33
CA LEU A 76 0.52 2.59 -22.63
C LEU A 76 -0.72 3.48 -22.61
N VAL A 77 -0.84 4.32 -23.63
CA VAL A 77 -1.92 5.30 -23.77
C VAL A 77 -2.60 5.10 -25.12
N GLN A 78 -3.94 5.02 -25.12
CA GLN A 78 -4.74 4.94 -26.34
C GLN A 78 -6.00 5.78 -26.19
N ALA A 79 -6.29 6.63 -27.18
CA ALA A 79 -7.46 7.52 -27.20
C ALA A 79 -7.65 8.40 -25.94
N GLY A 80 -6.55 8.71 -25.23
CA GLY A 80 -6.59 9.47 -23.97
C GLY A 80 -6.90 8.65 -22.72
N CYS A 81 -6.84 7.32 -22.81
CA CYS A 81 -7.02 6.39 -21.70
C CYS A 81 -5.71 5.65 -21.38
N VAL A 82 -5.52 5.27 -20.12
CA VAL A 82 -4.47 4.33 -19.69
C VAL A 82 -4.93 2.92 -20.04
N VAL A 83 -4.13 2.21 -20.82
CA VAL A 83 -4.46 0.86 -21.27
C VAL A 83 -3.98 -0.16 -20.24
N VAL A 84 -4.88 -1.03 -19.81
CA VAL A 84 -4.59 -2.14 -18.89
C VAL A 84 -5.10 -3.47 -19.47
N PRO A 85 -4.54 -4.62 -19.06
CA PRO A 85 -5.08 -5.92 -19.43
C PRO A 85 -6.56 -6.01 -19.05
N LYS A 86 -7.38 -6.57 -19.94
CA LYS A 86 -8.80 -6.77 -19.68
C LYS A 86 -8.95 -7.69 -18.46
N THR A 87 -9.67 -7.22 -17.45
CA THR A 87 -10.12 -8.07 -16.34
C THR A 87 -11.18 -9.02 -16.87
N VAL A 88 -10.95 -10.32 -16.72
CA VAL A 88 -11.95 -11.39 -16.87
C VAL A 88 -12.32 -11.88 -15.46
N GLU A 89 -13.61 -12.18 -15.24
CA GLU A 89 -14.08 -12.87 -14.04
C GLU A 89 -13.70 -14.36 -14.07
#